data_AF-A0A959UCE9-F1
#
_entry.id   AF-A0A959UCE9-F1
#
_cell.length_a   1.000
_cell.length_b   1.000
_cell.length_c   1.000
_cell.angle_alpha   90.00
_cell.angle_beta   90.00
_cell.angle_gamma   90.00
#
_symmetry.space_group_name_H-M   'P 1'
#
loop_
_entity.id
_entity.type
_entity.pdbx_description
1 polymer ?
#
loop_
_entity_poly.entity_id
_entity_poly.type
_entity_poly.pdbx_seq_one_letter_code
_entity_poly.pdbx_strand_id
1 'polypeptide(L)'
;MIHQLKSISFGLPLVLLVLHQLSQKAFQIEIPLADNYLDPFCLGALAPHILCVEQHFFYRKKKLNILELVFLTLFLSIVSEIVFPRISDRFTADILDGFAIALGILWFVITSKKVEFSLFKL
;
A
#
# COMPACT_ATOMS: atom_id res chain seq x y z
N MET A 1 6.33 15.97 7.62
CA MET A 1 5.98 14.66 7.01
C MET A 1 5.18 14.77 5.71
N ILE A 2 4.40 15.83 5.46
CA ILE A 2 3.65 16.03 4.19
C ILE A 2 4.55 15.98 2.93
N HIS A 3 5.83 16.29 3.05
CA HIS A 3 6.80 16.15 1.94
C HIS A 3 7.01 14.70 1.47
N GLN A 4 6.60 13.68 2.24
CA GLN A 4 6.67 12.28 1.81
C GLN A 4 5.66 11.98 0.69
N LEU A 5 4.51 12.68 0.66
CA LEU A 5 3.54 12.60 -0.44
C LEU A 5 4.08 13.18 -1.75
N LYS A 6 5.15 13.97 -1.70
CA LYS A 6 5.86 14.48 -2.89
C LYS A 6 7.06 13.61 -3.28
N SER A 7 7.31 12.51 -2.54
CA SER A 7 8.44 11.63 -2.82
C SER A 7 8.10 10.65 -3.94
N ILE A 8 9.15 10.13 -4.59
CA ILE A 8 9.00 9.10 -5.63
C ILE A 8 8.33 7.83 -5.10
N SER A 9 8.50 7.56 -3.80
CA SER A 9 7.87 6.45 -3.09
C SER A 9 6.34 6.50 -3.15
N PHE A 10 5.77 7.70 -3.09
CA PHE A 10 4.32 7.91 -3.19
C PHE A 10 3.87 8.19 -4.62
N GLY A 11 4.60 9.07 -5.32
CA GLY A 11 4.21 9.54 -6.64
C GLY A 11 4.19 8.43 -7.69
N LEU A 12 5.17 7.53 -7.68
CA LEU A 12 5.24 6.46 -8.69
C LEU A 12 4.07 5.46 -8.54
N PRO A 13 3.81 4.85 -7.36
CA PRO A 13 2.64 3.98 -7.20
C PRO A 13 1.32 4.68 -7.47
N LEU A 14 1.18 5.96 -7.10
CA LEU A 14 -0.05 6.72 -7.39
C LEU A 14 -0.26 6.89 -8.89
N VAL A 15 0.78 7.27 -9.63
CA VAL A 15 0.69 7.41 -11.09
C VAL A 15 0.41 6.06 -11.74
N LEU A 16 1.07 4.99 -11.30
CA LEU A 16 0.80 3.63 -11.79
C LEU A 16 -0.66 3.22 -11.55
N LEU A 17 -1.17 3.44 -10.34
CA LEU A 17 -2.57 3.17 -10.00
C LEU A 17 -3.52 3.95 -10.91
N VAL A 18 -3.30 5.26 -11.09
CA VAL A 18 -4.15 6.09 -11.95
C VAL A 18 -4.10 5.65 -13.40
N LEU A 19 -2.90 5.41 -13.95
CA LEU A 19 -2.73 4.94 -15.32
C LEU A 19 -3.39 3.58 -15.54
N HIS A 20 -3.25 2.67 -14.57
CA HIS A 20 -3.88 1.36 -14.62
C HIS A 20 -5.40 1.47 -14.61
N GLN A 21 -5.97 2.25 -13.68
CA GLN A 21 -7.41 2.46 -13.59
C GLN A 21 -7.98 3.15 -14.84
N LEU A 22 -7.23 4.08 -15.46
CA LEU A 22 -7.60 4.66 -16.76
C LEU A 22 -7.53 3.64 -17.89
N SER A 23 -6.47 2.84 -17.95
CA SER A 23 -6.30 1.76 -18.93
C SER A 23 -7.47 0.78 -18.90
N GLN A 24 -7.85 0.33 -17.70
CA GLN A 24 -8.92 -0.64 -17.50
C GLN A 24 -10.30 -0.03 -17.77
N LYS A 25 -10.60 1.15 -17.20
CA LYS A 25 -11.96 1.74 -17.24
C LYS A 25 -12.25 2.56 -18.49
N ALA A 26 -11.26 3.28 -19.02
CA ALA A 26 -11.44 4.15 -20.19
C ALA A 26 -11.10 3.44 -21.49
N PHE A 27 -10.04 2.62 -21.51
CA PHE A 27 -9.54 1.99 -22.73
C PHE A 27 -9.86 0.50 -22.84
N GLN A 28 -10.42 -0.13 -21.79
CA GLN A 28 -10.74 -1.56 -21.76
C GLN A 28 -9.54 -2.46 -22.11
N ILE A 29 -8.34 -2.02 -21.77
CA ILE A 29 -7.12 -2.81 -21.96
C ILE A 29 -6.97 -3.71 -20.75
N GLU A 30 -7.09 -5.01 -20.97
CA GLU A 30 -6.94 -6.05 -19.94
C GLU A 30 -5.51 -6.61 -19.99
N ILE A 31 -4.78 -6.47 -18.89
CA ILE A 31 -3.44 -7.06 -18.71
C ILE A 31 -3.53 -7.94 -17.46
N PRO A 32 -3.76 -9.26 -17.60
CA PRO A 32 -4.13 -10.13 -16.47
C PRO A 32 -3.21 -10.05 -15.25
N LEU A 33 -1.90 -9.94 -15.46
CA LEU A 33 -0.93 -9.79 -14.36
C LEU A 33 -1.03 -8.45 -13.64
N ALA A 34 -1.22 -7.36 -14.39
CA ALA A 34 -1.36 -6.03 -13.79
C ALA A 34 -2.72 -5.89 -13.11
N ASP A 35 -3.78 -6.37 -13.76
CA ASP A 35 -5.16 -6.29 -13.27
C ASP A 35 -5.33 -7.03 -11.92
N ASN A 36 -4.60 -8.13 -11.72
CA ASN A 36 -4.67 -8.90 -10.47
C ASN A 36 -3.75 -8.35 -9.36
N TYR A 37 -2.53 -7.90 -9.69
CA TYR A 37 -1.50 -7.67 -8.67
C TYR A 37 -1.04 -6.22 -8.51
N LEU A 38 -1.30 -5.35 -9.50
CA LEU A 38 -0.84 -3.96 -9.44
C LEU A 38 -1.62 -3.17 -8.40
N ASP A 39 -2.93 -3.39 -8.28
CA ASP A 39 -3.79 -2.75 -7.29
C ASP A 39 -3.39 -3.14 -5.84
N PRO A 40 -3.25 -4.44 -5.48
CA PRO A 40 -2.73 -4.85 -4.16
C PRO A 40 -1.33 -4.32 -3.86
N PHE A 41 -0.43 -4.31 -4.85
CA PHE A 41 0.90 -3.71 -4.70
C PHE A 41 0.82 -2.22 -4.39
N CYS A 42 0.03 -1.46 -5.17
CA CYS A 42 -0.13 -0.03 -4.96
C CYS A 42 -0.79 0.27 -3.61
N LEU A 43 -1.74 -0.56 -3.16
CA LEU A 43 -2.33 -0.47 -1.82
C LEU A 43 -1.24 -0.58 -0.74
N GLY A 44 -0.39 -1.61 -0.83
CA GLY A 44 0.74 -1.79 0.10
C GLY A 44 1.78 -0.66 0.03
N ALA A 45 2.02 -0.09 -1.15
CA ALA A 45 2.99 1.00 -1.33
C ALA A 45 2.49 2.36 -0.83
N LEU A 46 1.18 2.62 -0.92
CA LEU A 46 0.56 3.90 -0.56
C LEU A 46 0.10 3.95 0.89
N ALA A 47 -0.43 2.84 1.45
CA ALA A 47 -0.97 2.82 2.81
C ALA A 47 0.03 3.27 3.91
N PRO A 48 1.33 2.92 3.86
CA PRO A 48 2.30 3.40 4.85
C PRO A 48 2.47 4.93 4.86
N HIS A 49 2.27 5.61 3.72
CA HIS A 49 2.30 7.08 3.67
C HIS A 49 1.10 7.68 4.41
N ILE A 50 -0.07 7.04 4.33
CA ILE A 50 -1.26 7.44 5.08
C ILE A 50 -1.02 7.25 6.58
N LEU A 51 -0.49 6.08 6.98
CA LEU A 51 -0.12 5.80 8.36
C LEU A 51 0.89 6.82 8.90
N CYS A 52 1.91 7.18 8.10
CA CYS A 52 2.82 8.27 8.46
C CYS A 52 2.08 9.57 8.74
N VAL A 53 1.16 9.98 7.86
CA VAL A 53 0.38 11.22 8.04
C VAL A 53 -0.48 11.15 9.30
N GLU A 54 -1.15 10.03 9.55
CA GLU A 54 -1.95 9.80 10.75
C GLU A 54 -1.11 9.92 12.04
N GLN A 55 0.02 9.22 12.10
CA GLN A 55 0.96 9.25 13.23
C GLN A 55 1.51 10.65 13.50
N HIS A 56 1.74 11.43 12.44
CA HIS A 56 2.14 12.82 12.59
C HIS A 56 1.03 13.70 13.17
N PHE A 57 -0.17 13.56 12.62
CA PHE A 57 -1.27 14.48 12.86
C PHE A 57 -1.91 14.24 14.22
N PHE A 58 -2.22 12.98 14.54
CA PHE A 58 -2.88 12.61 15.79
C PHE A 58 -1.90 12.44 16.95
N TYR A 59 -0.76 11.79 16.70
CA TYR A 59 0.15 11.37 17.77
C TYR A 59 1.42 12.22 17.87
N ARG A 60 1.63 13.18 16.95
CA ARG A 60 2.84 14.00 16.83
C ARG A 60 4.13 13.18 16.76
N LYS A 61 4.03 11.90 16.39
CA LYS A 61 5.16 10.99 16.22
C LYS A 61 5.84 11.29 14.89
N LYS A 62 7.17 11.23 14.88
CA LYS A 62 8.01 11.41 13.68
C LYS A 62 8.59 10.10 13.16
N LYS A 63 8.55 9.06 14.00
CA LYS A 63 9.08 7.74 13.70
C LYS A 63 7.94 6.77 13.48
N LEU A 64 8.11 5.88 12.52
CA LEU A 64 7.18 4.81 12.27
C LEU A 64 7.74 3.51 12.85
N ASN A 65 6.94 2.78 13.62
CA ASN A 65 7.39 1.55 14.24
C ASN A 65 7.32 0.41 13.22
N ILE A 66 8.36 -0.42 13.14
CA ILE A 66 8.38 -1.58 12.23
C ILE A 66 7.23 -2.55 12.54
N LEU A 67 6.85 -2.69 13.81
CA LEU A 67 5.67 -3.46 14.19
C LEU A 67 4.38 -2.87 13.61
N GLU A 68 4.25 -1.55 13.55
CA GLU A 68 3.09 -0.91 12.91
C GLU A 68 3.04 -1.26 11.41
N LEU A 69 4.18 -1.36 10.72
CA LEU A 69 4.20 -1.85 9.33
C LEU A 69 3.81 -3.32 9.23
N VAL A 70 4.33 -4.18 10.11
CA VAL A 70 3.98 -5.61 10.10
C VAL A 70 2.47 -5.78 10.34
N PHE A 71 1.92 -5.08 11.33
CA PHE A 71 0.48 -5.06 11.59
C PHE A 71 -0.31 -4.51 10.41
N LEU A 72 0.17 -3.43 9.77
CA LEU A 72 -0.46 -2.88 8.57
C LEU A 72 -0.46 -3.90 7.42
N THR A 73 0.65 -4.60 7.17
CA THR A 73 0.74 -5.67 6.16
C THR A 73 -0.30 -6.74 6.46
N LEU A 74 -0.30 -7.29 7.68
CA LEU A 74 -1.22 -8.36 8.06
C LEU A 74 -2.68 -7.90 7.96
N PHE A 75 -2.98 -6.69 8.43
CA PHE A 75 -4.31 -6.11 8.35
C PHE A 75 -4.77 -5.97 6.90
N LEU A 76 -3.95 -5.40 6.02
CA LEU A 76 -4.30 -5.23 4.62
C LEU A 76 -4.44 -6.57 3.90
N SER A 77 -3.55 -7.53 4.15
CA SER A 77 -3.66 -8.88 3.58
C SER A 77 -4.95 -9.57 4.01
N ILE A 78 -5.28 -9.53 5.31
CA ILE A 78 -6.54 -10.09 5.83
C ILE A 78 -7.74 -9.38 5.21
N VAL A 79 -7.73 -8.05 5.11
CA VAL A 79 -8.82 -7.29 4.49
C VAL A 79 -8.98 -7.69 3.01
N SER A 80 -7.87 -7.82 2.28
CA SER A 80 -7.87 -8.21 0.87
C SER A 80 -8.40 -9.63 0.67
N GLU A 81 -8.00 -10.58 1.50
CA GLU A 81 -8.32 -12.00 1.33
C GLU A 81 -9.69 -12.38 1.90
N ILE A 82 -10.13 -11.72 2.98
CA ILE A 82 -11.28 -12.14 3.78
C ILE A 82 -12.44 -11.15 3.63
N VAL A 83 -12.16 -9.85 3.64
CA VAL A 83 -13.20 -8.82 3.66
C VAL A 83 -13.67 -8.48 2.25
N PHE A 84 -12.77 -8.24 1.32
CA PHE A 84 -13.15 -7.87 -0.05
C PHE A 84 -13.96 -8.95 -0.79
N PRO A 85 -13.61 -10.24 -0.74
CA PRO A 85 -14.42 -11.30 -1.38
C PRO A 85 -15.82 -11.44 -0.79
N ARG A 86 -16.04 -11.02 0.47
CA ARG A 86 -17.37 -11.00 1.07
C ARG A 86 -18.22 -9.80 0.67
N ILE A 87 -17.58 -8.71 0.21
CA ILE A 87 -18.28 -7.49 -0.22
C ILE A 87 -18.61 -7.55 -1.71
N SER A 88 -17.77 -8.20 -2.52
CA SER A 88 -18.02 -8.35 -3.95
C SER A 88 -17.43 -9.64 -4.49
N ASP A 89 -18.24 -10.36 -5.28
CA ASP A 89 -17.86 -11.59 -5.98
C ASP A 89 -16.75 -11.39 -7.04
N ARG A 90 -16.35 -10.13 -7.30
CA ARG A 90 -15.23 -9.81 -8.21
C ARG A 90 -13.87 -9.96 -7.54
N PHE A 91 -13.81 -10.03 -6.21
CA PHE A 91 -12.58 -10.28 -5.48
C PHE A 91 -12.48 -11.77 -5.17
N THR A 92 -11.42 -12.40 -5.64
CA THR A 92 -11.10 -13.79 -5.30
C THR A 92 -10.05 -13.77 -4.20
N ALA A 93 -10.22 -14.61 -3.17
CA ALA A 93 -9.17 -14.80 -2.18
C ALA A 93 -7.94 -15.43 -2.85
N ASP A 94 -6.92 -14.62 -3.12
CA ASP A 94 -5.63 -15.06 -3.66
C ASP A 94 -4.53 -14.72 -2.65
N ILE A 95 -3.79 -15.75 -2.19
CA ILE A 95 -2.65 -15.58 -1.27
C ILE A 95 -1.60 -14.65 -1.89
N LEU A 96 -1.52 -14.60 -3.23
CA LEU A 96 -0.60 -13.73 -3.96
C LEU A 96 -0.92 -12.23 -3.75
N ASP A 97 -2.16 -11.86 -3.42
CA ASP A 97 -2.50 -10.47 -3.06
C ASP A 97 -1.75 -10.04 -1.79
N GLY A 98 -1.67 -10.93 -0.81
CA GLY A 98 -0.90 -10.69 0.41
C GLY A 98 0.59 -10.49 0.13
N PHE A 99 1.15 -11.24 -0.82
CA PHE A 99 2.53 -11.05 -1.28
C PHE A 99 2.71 -9.73 -2.01
N ALA A 100 1.78 -9.34 -2.89
CA ALA A 100 1.82 -8.07 -3.60
C ALA A 100 1.75 -6.87 -2.62
N ILE A 101 0.88 -6.94 -1.60
CA ILE A 101 0.81 -5.95 -0.52
C ILE A 101 2.15 -5.86 0.23
N ALA A 102 2.72 -7.00 0.62
CA ALA A 102 4.01 -7.03 1.32
C ALA A 102 5.14 -6.43 0.46
N LEU A 103 5.14 -6.69 -0.85
CA LEU A 103 6.10 -6.07 -1.79
C LEU A 103 5.90 -4.56 -1.91
N GLY A 104 4.65 -4.07 -1.89
CA GLY A 104 4.35 -2.64 -1.85
C GLY A 104 4.90 -1.97 -0.59
N ILE A 105 4.74 -2.60 0.57
CA ILE A 105 5.29 -2.09 1.83
C ILE A 105 6.82 -2.14 1.82
N LEU A 106 7.42 -3.19 1.27
CA LEU A 106 8.88 -3.26 1.08
C LEU A 106 9.38 -2.14 0.16
N TRP A 107 8.66 -1.87 -0.93
CA TRP A 107 8.93 -0.72 -1.81
C TRP A 107 8.95 0.59 -1.02
N PHE A 108 7.94 0.81 -0.17
CA PHE A 108 7.90 1.98 0.71
C PHE A 108 9.14 2.08 1.61
N VAL A 109 9.53 0.99 2.27
CA VAL A 109 10.68 0.96 3.17
C VAL A 109 11.98 1.32 2.44
N ILE A 110 12.20 0.77 1.24
CA ILE A 110 13.42 0.99 0.46
C ILE A 110 13.48 2.42 -0.10
N THR A 111 12.35 2.96 -0.56
CA THR A 111 12.31 4.24 -1.28
C THR A 111 12.11 5.45 -0.36
N SER A 112 11.60 5.24 0.85
CA SER A 112 11.31 6.30 1.82
C SER A 112 12.53 6.71 2.63
N LYS A 113 13.45 7.45 1.99
CA LYS A 113 14.68 7.96 2.62
C LYS A 113 14.48 8.90 3.82
N LYS A 114 13.27 9.41 4.03
CA LYS A 114 12.94 10.43 5.05
C LYS A 114 12.05 9.90 6.17
N VAL A 115 11.80 8.59 6.21
CA VAL A 115 11.06 7.94 7.31
C VAL A 115 12.09 7.41 8.30
N GLU A 116 11.96 7.81 9.55
CA GLU A 116 12.74 7.22 10.62
C GLU A 116 12.00 6.00 11.16
N PHE A 117 12.67 4.85 11.20
CA PHE A 117 12.11 3.61 11.74
C PHE A 117 12.52 3.40 13.19
N SER A 118 11.61 2.87 14.00
CA SER A 118 11.91 2.42 15.37
C SER A 118 11.59 0.93 15.50
N LEU A 119 12.48 0.18 16.15
CA LEU A 119 12.35 -1.27 16.34
C LEU A 119 11.49 -1.64 17.57
N PHE A 120 11.54 -0.87 18.67
CA PHE A 120 11.05 -1.37 19.98
C PHE A 120 10.45 -0.32 20.93
N LYS A 121 10.09 0.89 20.48
CA LYS A 121 9.30 1.81 21.33
C LYS A 121 7.82 1.69 21.01
N LEU A 122 7.11 0.90 21.82
CA LEU A 122 5.66 1.00 22.00
C LEU A 122 5.33 2.31 22.73
#